data_AF-A0A6F8XX17-F1
#
_entry.id   AF-A0A6F8XX17-F1
#
_cell.length_a   1.000
_cell.length_b   1.000
_cell.length_c   1.000
_cell.angle_alpha   90.00
_cell.angle_beta   90.00
_cell.angle_gamma   90.00
#
_symmetry.space_group_name_H-M   'P 1'
#
loop_
_entity.id
_entity.type
_entity.pdbx_description
1 polymer ?
#
loop_
_entity_poly.entity_id
_entity_poly.type
_entity_poly.pdbx_seq_one_letter_code
_entity_poly.pdbx_strand_id
1 'polypeptide(L)'
;MLNKRRPATASIESMTAPVPRKTTTAFFVQAALSFGVSLFAACVAIVYLPVDIWIRSFLALALLYVVTSSFTLAKCIRDHQETTEVVTRVDQARLDKLLVEHDPYKLHPAA
;
A
#
# COMPACT_ATOMS: atom_id res chain seq x y z
N MET A 1 -43.42 16.53 -34.01
CA MET A 1 -42.14 16.44 -34.73
C MET A 1 -41.05 16.11 -33.72
N LEU A 2 -40.64 14.85 -33.68
CA LEU A 2 -39.74 14.25 -32.69
C LEU A 2 -38.32 14.82 -32.82
N ASN A 3 -37.85 15.57 -31.82
CA ASN A 3 -36.44 15.89 -31.67
C ASN A 3 -35.99 15.71 -30.22
N LYS A 4 -35.48 14.51 -29.89
CA LYS A 4 -34.49 14.28 -28.81
C LYS A 4 -33.91 12.86 -28.87
N ARG A 5 -33.34 12.45 -30.02
CA ARG A 5 -32.50 11.24 -30.05
C ARG A 5 -31.04 11.64 -29.85
N ARG A 6 -30.60 11.64 -28.59
CA ARG A 6 -29.26 11.21 -28.13
C ARG A 6 -29.12 11.42 -26.61
N PRO A 7 -29.19 10.33 -25.83
CA PRO A 7 -28.28 10.20 -24.69
C PRO A 7 -27.68 8.79 -24.68
N ALA A 8 -26.65 8.57 -25.51
CA ALA A 8 -25.86 7.33 -25.50
C ALA A 8 -24.39 7.57 -25.12
N THR A 9 -24.06 8.76 -24.61
CA THR A 9 -22.67 9.19 -24.35
C THR A 9 -22.39 9.60 -22.91
N ALA A 10 -23.35 9.50 -21.98
CA ALA A 10 -23.17 9.88 -20.57
C ALA A 10 -22.78 8.72 -19.64
N SER A 11 -22.59 7.50 -20.16
CA SER A 11 -22.41 6.29 -19.32
C SER A 11 -20.97 5.80 -19.20
N ILE A 12 -19.96 6.53 -19.71
CA ILE A 12 -18.57 6.06 -19.84
C ILE A 12 -17.59 6.74 -18.86
N GLU A 13 -18.02 7.54 -17.87
CA GLU A 13 -17.06 8.40 -17.14
C GLU A 13 -16.68 8.02 -15.69
N SER A 14 -17.11 6.90 -15.10
CA SER A 14 -16.81 6.71 -13.66
C SER A 14 -16.59 5.30 -13.11
N MET A 15 -16.14 4.33 -13.91
CA MET A 15 -15.68 3.05 -13.37
C MET A 15 -14.18 3.09 -13.04
N THR A 16 -13.90 3.54 -11.82
CA THR A 16 -12.66 3.29 -11.05
C THR A 16 -11.45 4.17 -11.39
N ALA A 17 -11.50 5.44 -10.99
CA ALA A 17 -10.26 6.18 -10.75
C ALA A 17 -9.57 5.58 -9.50
N PRO A 18 -8.36 5.00 -9.61
CA PRO A 18 -7.62 4.56 -8.45
C PRO A 18 -7.29 5.80 -7.60
N VAL A 19 -7.82 5.85 -6.38
CA VAL A 19 -7.52 6.91 -5.42
C VAL A 19 -6.01 6.91 -5.17
N PRO A 20 -5.27 7.98 -5.54
CA PRO A 20 -3.83 8.03 -5.31
C PRO A 20 -3.58 8.08 -3.80
N ARG A 21 -3.19 6.95 -3.20
CA ARG A 21 -2.74 6.93 -1.80
C ARG A 21 -1.36 7.56 -1.73
N LYS A 22 -1.32 8.89 -1.64
CA LYS A 22 -0.11 9.60 -1.20
C LYS A 22 0.06 9.38 0.29
N THR A 23 0.69 8.27 0.69
CA THR A 23 1.27 8.16 2.02
C THR A 23 2.52 9.04 2.02
N THR A 24 2.34 10.31 2.39
CA THR A 24 3.43 11.27 2.48
C THR A 24 4.52 10.72 3.39
N THR A 25 5.77 10.72 2.92
CA THR A 25 6.96 10.23 3.64
C THR A 25 7.10 10.81 5.04
N ALA A 26 6.54 12.00 5.30
CA ALA A 26 6.51 12.63 6.62
C ALA A 26 5.76 11.79 7.67
N PHE A 27 4.63 11.17 7.34
CA PHE A 27 3.90 10.30 8.29
C PHE A 27 4.68 9.02 8.59
N PHE A 28 5.43 8.50 7.62
CA PHE A 28 6.31 7.35 7.84
C PHE A 28 7.47 7.68 8.77
N VAL A 29 8.13 8.84 8.56
CA VAL A 29 9.21 9.30 9.45
C VAL A 29 8.70 9.53 10.87
N GLN A 30 7.51 10.12 11.03
CA GLN A 30 6.88 10.29 12.34
C GLN A 30 6.62 8.95 13.03
N ALA A 31 6.08 7.97 12.30
CA ALA A 31 5.82 6.64 12.85
C ALA A 31 7.12 5.91 13.23
N ALA A 32 8.19 6.08 12.46
CA ALA A 32 9.50 5.53 12.80
C ALA A 32 10.08 6.16 14.07
N LEU A 33 9.92 7.48 14.23
CA LEU A 33 10.33 8.19 15.45
C LEU A 33 9.54 7.72 16.67
N SER A 34 8.22 7.61 16.59
CA SER A 34 7.38 7.15 17.72
C SER A 34 7.69 5.69 18.09
N PHE A 35 7.95 4.85 17.10
CA PHE A 35 8.41 3.48 17.32
C PHE A 35 9.75 3.44 18.05
N GLY A 36 10.72 4.26 17.62
CA GLY A 36 12.03 4.35 18.28
C GLY A 36 11.94 4.79 19.74
N VAL A 37 11.11 5.79 20.04
CA VAL A 37 10.85 6.23 21.42
C VAL A 37 10.20 5.13 22.25
N SER A 38 9.21 4.43 21.69
CA SER A 38 8.54 3.30 22.36
C SER A 38 9.51 2.14 22.64
N LEU A 39 10.35 1.78 21.68
CA LEU A 39 11.36 0.74 21.82
C LEU A 39 12.38 1.10 22.91
N PHE A 40 12.83 2.36 22.93
CA PHE A 40 13.73 2.85 23.96
C PHE A 40 13.09 2.78 25.34
N ALA A 41 11.84 3.23 25.47
CA ALA A 41 11.09 3.14 26.72
C ALA A 41 10.95 1.68 27.21
N ALA A 42 10.70 0.73 26.30
CA ALA A 42 10.64 -0.70 26.64
C ALA A 42 12.00 -1.23 27.13
N CYS A 43 13.11 -0.86 26.48
CA CYS A 43 14.46 -1.22 26.93
C CYS A 43 14.76 -0.64 28.33
N VAL A 44 14.41 0.63 28.58
CA VAL A 44 14.56 1.26 29.89
C VAL A 44 13.72 0.54 30.95
N ALA A 45 12.48 0.13 30.61
CA ALA A 45 11.63 -0.62 31.51
C ALA A 45 12.24 -1.97 31.92
N ILE A 46 12.87 -2.69 30.97
CA ILE A 46 13.59 -3.94 31.27
C ILE A 46 14.82 -3.67 32.16
N VAL A 47 15.51 -2.55 31.97
CA VAL A 47 16.68 -2.16 32.77
C VAL A 47 16.32 -1.82 34.21
N TYR A 48 15.19 -1.12 34.40
CA TYR A 48 14.70 -0.69 35.71
C TYR A 48 14.04 -1.81 36.53
N LEU A 49 13.77 -2.96 35.91
CA LEU A 49 13.14 -4.08 36.59
C LEU A 49 14.11 -4.74 37.58
N PRO A 50 13.77 -4.84 38.89
CA PRO A 50 14.62 -5.45 39.89
C PRO A 50 14.53 -6.98 39.81
N VAL A 51 15.16 -7.57 38.80
CA VAL A 51 15.21 -9.02 38.55
C VAL A 51 16.65 -9.48 38.37
N ASP A 52 16.85 -10.79 38.46
CA ASP A 52 18.15 -11.41 38.19
C ASP A 52 18.66 -11.08 36.76
N ILE A 53 19.98 -10.92 36.64
CA ILE A 53 20.64 -10.51 35.39
C ILE A 53 20.36 -11.50 34.25
N TRP A 54 20.18 -12.78 34.58
CA TRP A 54 19.92 -13.84 33.62
C TRP A 54 18.53 -13.69 32.99
N ILE A 55 17.51 -13.50 33.83
CA ILE A 55 16.11 -13.30 33.41
C ILE A 55 15.97 -12.02 32.60
N ARG A 56 16.66 -10.96 33.03
CA ARG A 56 16.71 -9.69 32.31
C ARG A 56 17.28 -9.85 30.90
N SER A 57 18.35 -10.63 30.75
CA SER A 57 18.98 -10.90 29.46
C SER A 57 18.05 -11.69 28.54
N PHE A 58 17.32 -12.68 29.07
CA PHE A 58 16.31 -13.42 28.32
C PHE A 58 15.17 -12.51 27.82
N LEU A 59 14.64 -11.63 28.67
CA LEU A 59 13.61 -10.66 28.28
C LEU A 59 14.13 -9.70 27.20
N ALA A 60 15.36 -9.20 27.36
CA ALA A 60 15.98 -8.30 26.39
C ALA A 60 16.16 -8.98 25.03
N LEU A 61 16.62 -10.24 24.99
CA LEU A 61 16.74 -11.01 23.76
C LEU A 61 15.38 -11.29 23.12
N ALA A 62 14.37 -11.66 23.91
CA ALA A 62 13.01 -11.88 23.41
C ALA A 62 12.42 -10.60 22.79
N LEU A 63 12.56 -9.46 23.45
CA LEU A 63 12.14 -8.16 22.93
C LEU A 63 12.89 -7.81 21.64
N LEU A 64 14.21 -7.98 21.61
CA LEU A 64 15.04 -7.68 20.44
C LEU A 64 14.64 -8.57 19.25
N TYR A 65 14.42 -9.86 19.49
CA TYR A 65 14.03 -10.81 18.46
C TYR A 65 12.64 -10.51 17.90
N VAL A 66 11.65 -10.23 18.76
CA VAL A 66 10.28 -9.94 18.30
C VAL A 66 10.24 -8.64 17.48
N VAL A 67 11.00 -7.62 17.89
CA VAL A 67 11.11 -6.34 17.19
C VAL A 67 11.75 -6.52 15.82
N THR A 68 12.85 -7.27 15.75
CA THR A 68 13.54 -7.55 14.49
C THR A 68 12.64 -8.32 13.52
N SER A 69 11.95 -9.36 14.01
CA SER A 69 11.01 -10.15 13.22
C SER A 69 9.82 -9.33 12.72
N SER A 70 9.22 -8.52 13.59
CA SER A 70 8.12 -7.63 13.24
C SER A 70 8.52 -6.61 12.17
N PHE A 71 9.73 -6.06 12.25
CA PHE A 71 10.24 -5.12 11.25
C PHE A 71 10.52 -5.79 9.90
N THR A 72 11.06 -7.00 9.89
CA THR A 72 11.22 -7.80 8.67
C THR A 72 9.86 -8.08 8.03
N LEU A 73 8.88 -8.49 8.82
CA LEU A 73 7.51 -8.71 8.35
C LEU A 73 6.89 -7.42 7.78
N ALA A 74 7.09 -6.29 8.46
CA ALA A 74 6.63 -4.98 7.98
C ALA A 74 7.27 -4.58 6.65
N LYS A 75 8.57 -4.87 6.44
CA LYS A 75 9.20 -4.69 5.13
C LYS A 75 8.57 -5.59 4.08
N CYS A 76 8.43 -6.88 4.34
CA CYS A 76 7.80 -7.81 3.40
C CYS A 76 6.39 -7.35 3.00
N ILE A 77 5.60 -6.81 3.93
CA ILE A 77 4.28 -6.25 3.66
C ILE A 77 4.38 -5.01 2.76
N ARG A 78 5.35 -4.13 2.98
CA ARG A 78 5.58 -2.96 2.12
C ARG A 78 6.04 -3.37 0.72
N ASP A 79 7.03 -4.25 0.63
CA ASP A 79 7.55 -4.76 -0.64
C ASP A 79 6.44 -5.42 -1.47
N HIS A 80 5.47 -6.07 -0.80
CA HIS A 80 4.28 -6.63 -1.44
C HIS A 80 3.30 -5.57 -1.96
N GLN A 81 3.11 -4.47 -1.23
CA GLN A 81 2.29 -3.33 -1.68
C GLN A 81 2.92 -2.66 -2.91
N GLU A 82 4.24 -2.45 -2.91
CA GLU A 82 4.98 -1.89 -4.05
C GLU A 82 4.88 -2.81 -5.28
N THR A 83 5.09 -4.12 -5.11
CA THR A 83 4.97 -5.10 -6.20
C THR A 83 3.56 -5.08 -6.81
N THR A 84 2.52 -5.05 -5.97
CA THR A 84 1.13 -5.01 -6.43
C THR A 84 0.81 -3.72 -7.19
N GLU A 85 1.35 -2.58 -6.74
CA GLU A 85 1.16 -1.30 -7.42
C GLU A 85 1.85 -1.25 -8.78
N VAL A 86 3.05 -1.83 -8.92
CA VAL A 86 3.75 -1.87 -10.22
C VAL A 86 3.02 -2.77 -11.23
N VAL A 87 2.56 -3.97 -10.80
CA VAL A 87 1.83 -4.90 -11.68
C VAL A 87 0.55 -4.26 -12.21
N THR A 88 -0.22 -3.60 -11.33
CA THR A 88 -1.47 -2.94 -11.75
C THR A 88 -1.24 -1.81 -12.75
N ARG A 89 -0.17 -1.00 -12.62
CA ARG A 89 0.16 0.04 -13.60
C ARG A 89 0.60 -0.53 -14.96
N VAL A 90 1.37 -1.62 -14.95
CA VAL A 90 1.78 -2.30 -16.19
C VAL A 90 0.58 -2.91 -16.89
N ASP A 91 -0.31 -3.57 -16.15
CA ASP A 91 -1.53 -4.15 -16.70
C ASP A 91 -2.43 -3.08 -17.32
N GLN A 92 -2.62 -1.93 -16.66
CA GLN A 92 -3.35 -0.79 -17.24
C GLN A 92 -2.71 -0.32 -18.55
N ALA A 93 -1.39 -0.09 -18.59
CA ALA A 93 -0.71 0.34 -19.81
C ALA A 93 -0.76 -0.71 -20.95
N ARG A 94 -0.77 -2.01 -20.60
CA ARG A 94 -0.94 -3.11 -21.56
C ARG A 94 -2.36 -3.20 -22.08
N LEU A 95 -3.37 -3.03 -21.20
CA LEU A 95 -4.77 -2.98 -21.57
C LEU A 95 -5.06 -1.76 -22.47
N ASP A 96 -4.52 -0.59 -22.14
CA ASP A 96 -4.62 0.62 -22.98
C ASP A 96 -4.01 0.39 -24.37
N LYS A 97 -2.85 -0.27 -24.45
CA LYS A 97 -2.23 -0.67 -25.72
C LYS A 97 -3.14 -1.59 -26.54
N LEU A 98 -3.71 -2.63 -25.91
CA LEU A 98 -4.61 -3.57 -26.58
C LEU A 98 -5.91 -2.91 -27.03
N LEU A 99 -6.46 -1.99 -26.25
CA LEU A 99 -7.66 -1.20 -26.62
C LEU A 99 -7.40 -0.22 -27.75
N VAL A 100 -6.17 0.33 -27.86
CA VAL A 100 -5.78 1.22 -28.96
C VAL A 100 -5.52 0.43 -30.24
N GLU A 101 -4.92 -0.75 -30.13
CA GLU A 101 -4.57 -1.60 -31.28
C GLU A 101 -5.77 -2.40 -31.81
N HIS A 102 -6.70 -2.79 -30.93
CA HIS A 102 -8.02 -3.30 -31.29
C HIS A 102 -9.09 -2.26 -30.91
N ASP A 103 -9.48 -1.42 -31.87
CA ASP A 103 -10.60 -0.48 -31.76
C ASP A 103 -11.92 -1.15 -32.21
N PRO A 104 -12.70 -1.78 -31.29
CA PRO A 104 -13.94 -2.46 -31.63
C PRO A 104 -15.08 -1.51 -32.05
N TYR A 105 -14.92 -0.19 -31.92
CA TYR A 105 -15.99 0.77 -32.20
C TYR A 105 -16.13 1.15 -33.68
N LYS A 106 -15.25 0.65 -34.55
CA LYS A 106 -15.35 0.86 -36.01
C LYS A 106 -16.26 -0.13 -36.75
N LEU A 107 -16.90 -1.09 -36.07
CA LEU A 107 -17.73 -2.15 -36.69
C LEU A 107 -19.25 -2.00 -36.48
N HIS A 108 -19.77 -0.78 -36.30
CA HIS A 108 -21.20 -0.55 -36.52
C HIS A 108 -21.43 0.66 -37.44
N PRO A 109 -21.36 0.46 -38.77
CA PRO A 109 -22.10 1.34 -39.67
C PRO A 109 -23.58 1.23 -39.29
N ALA A 110 -24.18 2.38 -38.99
CA ALA A 110 -25.61 2.53 -38.92
C ALA A 110 -26.24 1.94 -40.19
N ALA A 111 -26.97 0.85 -40.03
CA ALA A 111 -27.94 0.34 -40.99
C ALA A 111 -29.30 0.31 -40.31
#